data_AF-A0A8J3KF14-F1
#
_entry.id   AF-A0A8J3KF14-F1
#
_cell.length_a   1.000
_cell.length_b   1.000
_cell.length_c   1.000
_cell.angle_alpha   90.00
_cell.angle_beta   90.00
_cell.angle_gamma   90.00
#
_symmetry.space_group_name_H-M   'P 1'
#
loop_
_entity.id
_entity.type
_entity.pdbx_description
1 polymer ?
#
loop_
_entity_poly.entity_id
_entity_poly.type
_entity_poly.pdbx_seq_one_letter_code
_entity_poly.pdbx_strand_id
1 'polypeptide(L)'
;MFLTDHALRRIAASTNEVLPDQLWRFDTAAEDAVGDLARLLHKTAREYNATVAYLDSAVPHLTVRPALRTAGQREAVYGMLAAIERHDLLSSVLIDAYTAWRRHRTVGGGNEQHLLVYPGDPAHGVITLSRTSPRFWRATADTEAAKAFDVPYAGRIVGLIGETPEGRYEATACSDLAHAESGSPMAYRLPDRDDLTTACRSLLRWWQLRHSAAWRSRTPDQLEPAELGQLAA
;
A
#
# COMPACT_ATOMS: atom_id res chain seq x y z
N MET A 1 2.86 9.95 3.06
CA MET A 1 3.12 8.88 2.07
C MET A 1 3.43 7.63 2.87
N PHE A 2 2.60 6.58 2.74
CA PHE A 2 2.60 5.46 3.69
C PHE A 2 3.76 4.49 3.50
N LEU A 3 4.20 4.33 2.25
CA LEU A 3 5.24 3.40 1.85
C LEU A 3 6.59 4.10 1.58
N THR A 4 6.90 5.26 2.13
CA THR A 4 8.29 5.79 2.04
C THR A 4 9.28 5.00 2.88
N ASP A 5 8.79 4.34 3.92
CA ASP A 5 9.60 3.64 4.91
C ASP A 5 9.79 2.19 4.47
N HIS A 6 11.06 1.74 4.38
CA HIS A 6 11.38 0.39 3.91
C HIS A 6 10.90 -0.70 4.87
N ALA A 7 10.88 -0.44 6.17
CA ALA A 7 10.33 -1.36 7.17
C ALA A 7 8.82 -1.49 6.99
N LEU A 8 8.10 -0.38 6.78
CA LEU A 8 6.65 -0.42 6.47
C LEU A 8 6.36 -1.18 5.17
N ARG A 9 7.14 -0.95 4.11
CA ARG A 9 7.02 -1.71 2.86
C ARG A 9 7.22 -3.20 3.09
N ARG A 10 8.23 -3.57 3.87
CA ARG A 10 8.54 -4.98 4.15
C ARG A 10 7.41 -5.65 4.94
N ILE A 11 6.90 -4.99 5.97
CA ILE A 11 5.75 -5.46 6.75
C ILE A 11 4.52 -5.63 5.86
N ALA A 12 4.20 -4.63 5.05
CA ALA A 12 3.06 -4.68 4.13
C ALA A 12 3.20 -5.83 3.12
N ALA A 13 4.37 -6.00 2.51
CA ALA A 13 4.63 -7.09 1.57
C ALA A 13 4.48 -8.48 2.22
N SER A 14 4.86 -8.63 3.50
CA SER A 14 4.81 -9.93 4.17
C SER A 14 3.46 -10.24 4.83
N THR A 15 2.68 -9.23 5.21
CA THR A 15 1.46 -9.41 6.01
C THR A 15 0.18 -8.94 5.34
N ASN A 16 0.28 -8.22 4.21
CA ASN A 16 -0.79 -7.46 3.57
C ASN A 16 -1.44 -6.38 4.45
N GLU A 17 -0.91 -6.15 5.66
CA GLU A 17 -1.40 -5.09 6.54
C GLU A 17 -0.63 -3.79 6.26
N VAL A 18 -1.38 -2.72 6.07
CA VAL A 18 -0.85 -1.37 5.88
C VAL A 18 -1.30 -0.53 7.07
N LEU A 19 -0.46 -0.48 8.10
CA LEU A 19 -0.73 0.27 9.33
C LEU A 19 0.25 1.43 9.51
N PRO A 20 -0.22 2.60 9.98
CA PRO A 20 0.65 3.74 10.18
C PRO A 20 1.67 3.43 11.29
N ASP A 21 2.93 3.82 11.11
CA ASP A 21 3.95 3.60 12.12
C ASP A 21 3.67 4.36 13.42
N GLN A 22 2.87 5.43 13.37
CA GLN A 22 2.41 6.16 14.55
C GLN A 22 1.66 5.26 15.53
N LEU A 23 0.99 4.19 15.05
CA LEU A 23 0.27 3.28 15.92
C LEU A 23 1.23 2.62 16.91
N TRP A 24 2.22 1.85 16.44
CA TRP A 24 3.14 1.21 17.37
C TRP A 24 4.04 2.22 18.08
N ARG A 25 4.36 3.38 17.47
CA ARG A 25 5.11 4.43 18.18
C ARG A 25 4.36 4.92 19.40
N PHE A 26 3.04 5.10 19.29
CA PHE A 26 2.21 5.47 20.42
C PHE A 26 2.25 4.42 21.55
N ASP A 27 2.21 3.14 21.19
CA ASP A 27 2.26 2.06 22.18
C ASP A 27 3.58 1.97 22.93
N THR A 28 4.67 2.54 22.42
CA THR A 28 5.97 2.52 23.11
C THR A 28 5.93 3.20 24.48
N ALA A 29 4.91 4.02 24.76
CA ALA A 29 4.68 4.65 26.06
C ALA A 29 4.07 3.69 27.10
N ALA A 30 3.53 2.54 26.69
CA ALA A 30 2.94 1.58 27.61
C ALA A 30 4.03 0.78 28.37
N GLU A 31 3.76 0.46 29.64
CA GLU A 31 4.65 -0.34 30.49
C GLU A 31 4.24 -1.83 30.54
N ASP A 32 3.47 -2.28 29.55
CA ASP A 32 3.00 -3.66 29.41
C ASP A 32 3.71 -4.40 28.26
N ALA A 33 3.29 -5.65 28.02
CA ALA A 33 3.84 -6.48 26.95
C ALA A 33 3.64 -5.86 25.55
N VAL A 34 2.57 -5.10 25.33
CA VAL A 34 2.34 -4.40 24.05
C VAL A 34 3.37 -3.30 23.88
N GLY A 35 3.65 -2.54 24.94
CA GLY A 35 4.68 -1.50 24.94
C GLY A 35 6.09 -2.05 24.73
N ASP A 36 6.43 -3.19 25.33
CA ASP A 36 7.72 -3.86 25.11
C ASP A 36 7.90 -4.31 23.65
N LEU A 37 6.86 -4.95 23.08
CA LEU A 37 6.86 -5.37 21.69
C LEU A 37 6.92 -4.17 20.73
N ALA A 38 6.22 -3.08 21.06
CA ALA A 38 6.26 -1.84 20.29
C ALA A 38 7.66 -1.18 20.32
N ARG A 39 8.35 -1.19 21.47
CA ARG A 39 9.73 -0.70 21.59
C ARG A 39 10.69 -1.55 20.76
N LEU A 40 10.56 -2.88 20.82
CA LEU A 40 11.35 -3.81 20.01
C LEU A 40 11.11 -3.56 18.52
N LEU A 41 9.85 -3.51 18.09
CA LEU A 41 9.45 -3.23 16.70
C LEU A 41 10.01 -1.89 16.21
N HIS A 42 9.90 -0.83 17.01
CA HIS A 42 10.44 0.48 16.67
C HIS A 42 11.96 0.46 16.49
N LYS A 43 12.68 -0.19 17.42
CA LYS A 43 14.14 -0.34 17.33
C LYS A 43 14.54 -1.12 16.07
N THR A 44 13.93 -2.27 15.83
CA THR A 44 14.22 -3.12 14.66
C THR A 44 13.90 -2.40 13.35
N ALA A 45 12.77 -1.69 13.26
CA ALA A 45 12.42 -0.89 12.08
C ALA A 45 13.47 0.20 11.81
N ARG A 46 13.96 0.89 12.85
CA ARG A 46 15.01 1.90 12.73
C ARG A 46 16.33 1.31 12.21
N GLU A 47 16.75 0.17 12.76
CA GLU A 47 17.97 -0.52 12.36
C GLU A 47 17.86 -1.09 10.93
N TYR A 48 16.69 -1.61 10.56
CA TYR A 48 16.39 -2.09 9.22
C TYR A 48 16.52 -0.95 8.20
N ASN A 49 15.85 0.17 8.44
CA ASN A 49 15.90 1.34 7.56
C ASN A 49 17.33 1.92 7.44
N ALA A 50 18.08 1.97 8.55
CA ALA A 50 19.48 2.41 8.52
C ALA A 50 20.36 1.47 7.67
N THR A 51 20.11 0.16 7.75
CA THR A 51 20.84 -0.84 6.96
C THR A 51 20.51 -0.71 5.48
N VAL A 52 19.23 -0.51 5.12
CA VAL A 52 18.82 -0.27 3.73
C VAL A 52 19.45 1.01 3.19
N ALA A 53 19.40 2.12 3.93
CA ALA A 53 20.02 3.37 3.52
C ALA A 53 21.54 3.23 3.30
N TYR A 54 22.23 2.45 4.14
CA TYR A 54 23.64 2.13 3.93
C TYR A 54 23.86 1.35 2.62
N LEU A 55 23.08 0.29 2.38
CA LEU A 55 23.19 -0.52 1.17
C LEU A 55 22.90 0.30 -0.11
N ASP A 56 21.86 1.13 -0.10
CA ASP A 56 21.50 2.00 -1.22
C ASP A 56 22.62 3.00 -1.55
N SER A 57 23.37 3.46 -0.54
CA SER A 57 24.53 4.32 -0.74
C SER A 57 25.78 3.54 -1.19
N ALA A 58 26.00 2.34 -0.66
CA ALA A 58 27.24 1.58 -0.86
C ALA A 58 27.29 0.87 -2.22
N VAL A 59 26.16 0.35 -2.70
CA VAL A 59 26.08 -0.45 -3.94
C VAL A 59 26.49 0.36 -5.18
N PRO A 60 26.00 1.61 -5.41
CA PRO A 60 26.41 2.41 -6.57
C PRO A 60 27.90 2.76 -6.58
N HIS A 61 28.52 2.94 -5.40
CA HIS A 61 29.94 3.25 -5.30
C HIS A 61 30.84 2.07 -5.74
N LEU A 62 30.35 0.83 -5.59
CA LEU A 62 31.05 -0.37 -6.02
C LEU A 62 30.86 -0.67 -7.52
N THR A 63 29.73 -0.28 -8.11
CA THR A 63 29.42 -0.56 -9.53
C THR A 63 30.01 0.47 -10.50
N VAL A 64 30.18 1.74 -10.08
CA VAL A 64 30.59 2.84 -10.97
C VAL A 64 32.12 2.97 -11.11
N ARG A 65 32.93 2.41 -10.21
CA ARG A 65 34.41 2.54 -10.24
C ARG A 65 35.16 1.20 -10.12
N PRO A 66 35.02 0.28 -11.09
CA PRO A 66 35.73 -1.01 -11.05
C PRO A 66 37.26 -0.90 -11.16
N ALA A 67 37.80 0.26 -11.58
CA ALA A 67 39.21 0.46 -11.91
C ALA A 67 40.10 1.03 -10.79
N LEU A 68 39.56 1.48 -9.65
CA LEU A 68 40.36 1.96 -8.50
C LEU A 68 40.45 0.86 -7.44
N ARG A 69 41.25 -0.17 -7.74
CA ARG A 69 41.44 -1.38 -6.92
C ARG A 69 42.70 -1.28 -6.06
N THR A 70 42.60 -0.75 -4.84
CA THR A 70 43.66 -0.88 -3.83
C THR A 70 43.09 -0.89 -2.41
N ALA A 71 43.54 -1.87 -1.60
CA ALA A 71 43.44 -2.07 -0.14
C ALA A 71 42.11 -1.79 0.61
N GLY A 72 41.46 -0.63 0.45
CA GLY A 72 40.23 -0.26 1.17
C GLY A 72 38.96 -0.96 0.67
N GLN A 73 39.01 -1.59 -0.52
CA GLN A 73 37.87 -2.29 -1.11
C GLN A 73 37.53 -3.60 -0.38
N ARG A 74 38.52 -4.26 0.25
CA ARG A 74 38.29 -5.50 0.98
C ARG A 74 37.43 -5.25 2.23
N GLU A 75 37.74 -4.19 2.97
CA GLU A 75 36.95 -3.76 4.13
C GLU A 75 35.55 -3.28 3.72
N ALA A 76 35.43 -2.54 2.61
CA ALA A 76 34.13 -2.13 2.07
C ALA A 76 33.26 -3.33 1.64
N VAL A 77 33.84 -4.34 1.00
CA VAL A 77 33.14 -5.57 0.60
C VAL A 77 32.72 -6.38 1.82
N TYR A 78 33.58 -6.55 2.82
CA TYR A 78 33.19 -7.22 4.07
C TYR A 78 32.10 -6.44 4.82
N GLY A 79 32.19 -5.11 4.84
CA GLY A 79 31.14 -4.25 5.40
C GLY A 79 29.80 -4.41 4.69
N MET A 80 29.81 -4.51 3.35
CA MET A 80 28.59 -4.74 2.57
C MET A 80 28.01 -6.14 2.80
N LEU A 81 28.84 -7.19 2.79
CA LEU A 81 28.39 -8.55 3.08
C LEU A 81 27.78 -8.65 4.48
N ALA A 82 28.44 -8.07 5.49
CA ALA A 82 27.92 -8.01 6.85
C ALA A 82 26.61 -7.19 6.93
N ALA A 83 26.47 -6.14 6.12
CA ALA A 83 25.23 -5.37 6.03
C ALA A 83 24.09 -6.15 5.35
N ILE A 84 24.38 -6.98 4.34
CA ILE A 84 23.41 -7.88 3.70
C ILE A 84 22.96 -8.94 4.71
N GLU A 85 23.88 -9.63 5.39
CA GLU A 85 23.54 -10.62 6.42
C GLU A 85 22.70 -10.00 7.54
N ARG A 86 23.07 -8.79 7.99
CA ARG A 86 22.28 -8.03 8.97
C ARG A 86 20.90 -7.67 8.43
N HIS A 87 20.80 -7.27 7.17
CA HIS A 87 19.53 -6.92 6.54
C HIS A 87 18.58 -8.13 6.52
N ASP A 88 19.06 -9.31 6.14
CA ASP A 88 18.27 -10.53 6.10
C ASP A 88 17.77 -10.92 7.50
N LEU A 89 18.64 -10.86 8.51
CA LEU A 89 18.27 -11.12 9.90
C LEU A 89 17.25 -10.11 10.41
N LEU A 90 17.50 -8.81 10.21
CA LEU A 90 16.59 -7.75 10.61
C LEU A 90 15.24 -7.87 9.91
N SER A 91 15.21 -8.33 8.66
CA SER A 91 13.98 -8.58 7.90
C SER A 91 13.10 -9.61 8.60
N SER A 92 13.66 -10.75 9.03
CA SER A 92 12.90 -11.77 9.78
C SER A 92 12.43 -11.22 11.13
N VAL A 93 13.34 -10.65 11.90
CA VAL A 93 13.03 -10.13 13.25
C VAL A 93 11.97 -9.03 13.19
N LEU A 94 11.98 -8.20 12.15
CA LEU A 94 10.97 -7.15 11.94
C LEU A 94 9.57 -7.75 11.78
N ILE A 95 9.42 -8.78 10.95
CA ILE A 95 8.13 -9.44 10.71
C ILE A 95 7.65 -10.18 11.96
N ASP A 96 8.56 -10.85 12.68
CA ASP A 96 8.22 -11.56 13.91
C ASP A 96 7.77 -10.60 15.00
N ALA A 97 8.51 -9.50 15.22
CA ALA A 97 8.16 -8.46 16.19
C ALA A 97 6.82 -7.80 15.83
N TYR A 98 6.59 -7.49 14.55
CA TYR A 98 5.33 -6.94 14.08
C TYR A 98 4.17 -7.89 14.33
N THR A 99 4.32 -9.16 13.94
CA THR A 99 3.27 -10.17 14.10
C THR A 99 2.95 -10.41 15.58
N ALA A 100 3.96 -10.44 16.45
CA ALA A 100 3.78 -10.54 17.89
C ALA A 100 3.01 -9.33 18.43
N TRP A 101 3.49 -8.10 18.14
CA TRP A 101 2.81 -6.86 18.55
C TRP A 101 1.35 -6.84 18.07
N ARG A 102 1.12 -7.21 16.81
CA ARG A 102 -0.21 -7.20 16.17
C ARG A 102 -1.18 -8.18 16.79
N ARG A 103 -0.72 -9.35 17.24
CA ARG A 103 -1.55 -10.34 17.96
C ARG A 103 -2.03 -9.82 19.31
N HIS A 104 -1.21 -9.02 19.99
CA HIS A 104 -1.55 -8.45 21.29
C HIS A 104 -2.35 -7.14 21.17
N ARG A 105 -2.22 -6.41 20.04
CA ARG A 105 -2.97 -5.20 19.77
C ARG A 105 -4.24 -5.48 18.96
N THR A 106 -5.39 -5.35 19.58
CA THR A 106 -6.67 -5.29 18.86
C THR A 106 -6.80 -3.96 18.12
N VAL A 107 -6.59 -3.97 16.80
CA VAL A 107 -6.92 -2.84 15.92
C VAL A 107 -8.34 -3.07 15.41
N GLY A 108 -9.32 -2.36 15.97
CA GLY A 108 -10.74 -2.52 15.65
C GLY A 108 -11.33 -1.31 14.93
N GLY A 109 -12.17 -1.57 13.90
CA GLY A 109 -13.27 -0.70 13.46
C GLY A 109 -12.93 0.77 13.14
N GLY A 110 -11.73 1.05 12.62
CA GLY A 110 -11.34 2.41 12.28
C GLY A 110 -12.24 3.04 11.21
N ASN A 111 -12.35 4.37 11.25
CA ASN A 111 -12.94 5.14 10.15
C ASN A 111 -12.02 5.21 8.92
N GLU A 112 -10.83 4.61 9.00
CA GLU A 112 -9.84 4.59 7.94
C GLU A 112 -9.21 3.20 7.85
N GLN A 113 -9.06 2.71 6.63
CA GLN A 113 -8.41 1.44 6.32
C GLN A 113 -7.49 1.64 5.12
N HIS A 114 -6.30 1.07 5.15
CA HIS A 114 -5.35 1.12 4.05
C HIS A 114 -5.18 -0.28 3.47
N LEU A 115 -5.23 -0.38 2.14
CA LEU A 115 -5.14 -1.63 1.42
C LEU A 115 -4.05 -1.54 0.36
N LEU A 116 -3.21 -2.58 0.27
CA LEU A 116 -2.33 -2.75 -0.88
C LEU A 116 -3.19 -2.99 -2.13
N VAL A 117 -2.84 -2.35 -3.25
CA VAL A 117 -3.52 -2.58 -4.52
C VAL A 117 -3.31 -4.01 -5.01
N TYR A 118 -2.09 -4.52 -4.84
CA TYR A 118 -1.75 -5.92 -5.09
C TYR A 118 -1.24 -6.56 -3.79
N PRO A 119 -1.89 -7.63 -3.30
CA PRO A 119 -1.41 -8.36 -2.14
C PRO A 119 0.05 -8.80 -2.31
N GLY A 120 0.86 -8.56 -1.30
CA GLY A 120 2.28 -8.90 -1.26
C GLY A 120 3.19 -7.95 -2.04
N ASP A 121 2.63 -6.99 -2.80
CA ASP A 121 3.42 -6.08 -3.63
C ASP A 121 3.12 -4.61 -3.33
N PRO A 122 3.92 -3.96 -2.46
CA PRO A 122 3.79 -2.54 -2.17
C PRO A 122 4.20 -1.63 -3.33
N ALA A 123 4.84 -2.12 -4.40
CA ALA A 123 5.32 -1.27 -5.49
C ALA A 123 4.18 -0.61 -6.29
N HIS A 124 2.98 -1.19 -6.23
CA HIS A 124 1.77 -0.67 -6.88
C HIS A 124 0.96 0.28 -5.99
N GLY A 125 1.47 0.59 -4.80
CA GLY A 125 0.89 1.56 -3.88
C GLY A 125 -0.28 1.06 -3.06
N VAL A 126 -0.96 2.03 -2.44
CA VAL A 126 -1.98 1.83 -1.41
C VAL A 126 -3.24 2.62 -1.75
N ILE A 127 -4.38 2.01 -1.51
CA ILE A 127 -5.67 2.70 -1.47
C ILE A 127 -6.07 2.92 -0.02
N THR A 128 -6.44 4.17 0.29
CA THR A 128 -7.00 4.53 1.59
C THR A 128 -8.51 4.62 1.47
N LEU A 129 -9.19 3.90 2.36
CA LEU A 129 -10.63 3.85 2.48
C LEU A 129 -11.04 4.61 3.74
N SER A 130 -11.67 5.77 3.57
CA SER A 130 -12.29 6.50 4.68
C SER A 130 -13.77 6.13 4.76
N ARG A 131 -14.24 5.63 5.90
CA ARG A 131 -15.64 5.28 6.13
C ARG A 131 -16.51 6.54 6.07
N THR A 132 -17.52 6.54 5.22
CA THR A 132 -18.53 7.61 5.13
C THR A 132 -19.84 7.22 5.82
N SER A 133 -20.17 5.93 5.80
CA SER A 133 -21.27 5.35 6.56
C SER A 133 -20.98 3.87 6.87
N PRO A 134 -21.79 3.15 7.67
CA PRO A 134 -21.48 1.79 8.09
C PRO A 134 -21.15 0.81 6.95
N ARG A 135 -21.72 1.03 5.75
CA ARG A 135 -21.51 0.18 4.56
C ARG A 135 -20.79 0.88 3.42
N PHE A 136 -20.39 2.13 3.58
CA PHE A 136 -19.80 2.91 2.49
C PHE A 136 -18.45 3.48 2.86
N TRP A 137 -17.54 3.37 1.89
CA TRP A 137 -16.16 3.81 1.98
C TRP A 137 -15.84 4.74 0.84
N ARG A 138 -15.13 5.81 1.15
CA ARG A 138 -14.52 6.72 0.19
C ARG A 138 -13.10 6.24 -0.10
N ALA A 139 -12.81 5.98 -1.36
CA ALA A 139 -11.49 5.54 -1.81
C ALA A 139 -10.64 6.70 -2.31
N THR A 140 -9.41 6.78 -1.82
CA THR A 140 -8.35 7.68 -2.31
C THR A 140 -7.10 6.87 -2.64
N ALA A 141 -6.47 7.19 -3.76
CA ALA A 141 -5.22 6.54 -4.17
C ALA A 141 -4.01 7.31 -3.61
N ASP A 142 -3.01 6.60 -3.10
CA ASP A 142 -1.73 7.21 -2.77
C ASP A 142 -0.92 7.55 -4.04
N THR A 143 0.27 8.11 -3.86
CA THR A 143 1.12 8.54 -4.99
C THR A 143 1.58 7.39 -5.88
N GLU A 144 1.89 6.23 -5.30
CA GLU A 144 2.36 5.07 -6.07
C GLU A 144 1.21 4.43 -6.85
N ALA A 145 0.04 4.26 -6.21
CA ALA A 145 -1.16 3.76 -6.87
C ALA A 145 -1.64 4.73 -7.96
N ALA A 146 -1.63 6.04 -7.70
CA ALA A 146 -1.99 7.02 -8.71
C ALA A 146 -1.06 6.94 -9.93
N LYS A 147 0.25 6.76 -9.73
CA LYS A 147 1.22 6.60 -10.81
C LYS A 147 1.05 5.28 -11.56
N ALA A 148 0.82 4.17 -10.85
CA ALA A 148 0.69 2.83 -11.45
C ALA A 148 -0.57 2.68 -12.32
N PHE A 149 -1.62 3.46 -12.04
CA PHE A 149 -2.91 3.41 -12.72
C PHE A 149 -3.26 4.70 -13.46
N ASP A 150 -2.28 5.57 -13.72
CA ASP A 150 -2.46 6.83 -14.46
C ASP A 150 -3.60 7.71 -13.92
N VAL A 151 -3.80 7.70 -12.60
CA VAL A 151 -4.79 8.56 -11.94
C VAL A 151 -4.25 10.00 -11.94
N PRO A 152 -5.02 11.00 -12.41
CA PRO A 152 -4.48 12.35 -12.64
C PRO A 152 -3.83 13.03 -11.43
N TYR A 153 -4.32 12.76 -10.22
CA TYR A 153 -3.79 13.38 -8.99
C TYR A 153 -3.82 12.38 -7.82
N ALA A 154 -2.69 12.23 -7.15
CA ALA A 154 -2.59 11.48 -5.90
C ALA A 154 -3.41 12.15 -4.77
N GLY A 155 -3.95 11.36 -3.86
CA GLY A 155 -4.77 11.83 -2.73
C GLY A 155 -6.16 12.33 -3.12
N ARG A 156 -6.51 12.31 -4.42
CA ARG A 156 -7.86 12.64 -4.88
C ARG A 156 -8.79 11.45 -4.67
N ILE A 157 -10.06 11.76 -4.46
CA ILE A 157 -11.13 10.77 -4.43
C ILE A 157 -11.20 10.12 -5.81
N VAL A 158 -11.10 8.80 -5.81
CA VAL A 158 -11.25 7.95 -7.00
C VAL A 158 -12.62 7.28 -7.02
N GLY A 159 -13.32 7.23 -5.87
CA GLY A 159 -14.75 6.93 -5.85
C GLY A 159 -15.23 6.42 -4.51
N LEU A 160 -16.34 5.68 -4.56
CA LEU A 160 -17.01 5.08 -3.43
C LEU A 160 -17.05 3.56 -3.57
N ILE A 161 -17.02 2.86 -2.45
CA ILE A 161 -17.25 1.42 -2.38
C ILE A 161 -18.35 1.16 -1.34
N GLY A 162 -19.42 0.53 -1.78
CA GLY A 162 -20.55 0.11 -0.95
C GLY A 162 -20.56 -1.39 -0.75
N GLU A 163 -20.89 -1.85 0.46
CA GLU A 163 -21.19 -3.25 0.74
C GLU A 163 -22.67 -3.54 0.47
N THR A 164 -22.94 -4.49 -0.42
CA THR A 164 -24.30 -4.94 -0.78
C THR A 164 -24.88 -5.83 0.33
N PRO A 165 -26.21 -6.02 0.39
CA PRO A 165 -26.84 -6.92 1.36
C PRO A 165 -26.32 -8.37 1.30
N GLU A 166 -25.83 -8.81 0.14
CA GLU A 166 -25.26 -10.14 -0.11
C GLU A 166 -23.79 -10.24 0.31
N GLY A 167 -23.20 -9.18 0.89
CA GLY A 167 -21.81 -9.13 1.33
C GLY A 167 -20.80 -8.92 0.21
N ARG A 168 -21.26 -8.47 -0.98
CA ARG A 168 -20.39 -8.10 -2.10
C ARG A 168 -20.06 -6.61 -2.04
N TYR A 169 -19.09 -6.17 -2.82
CA TYR A 169 -18.64 -4.80 -2.87
C TYR A 169 -18.93 -4.18 -4.24
N GLU A 170 -19.80 -3.18 -4.27
CA GLU A 170 -20.12 -2.36 -5.46
C GLU A 170 -19.23 -1.11 -5.45
N ALA A 171 -18.45 -0.91 -6.51
CA ALA A 171 -17.61 0.27 -6.66
C ALA A 171 -18.29 1.30 -7.59
N THR A 172 -18.32 2.56 -7.17
CA THR A 172 -18.79 3.69 -7.98
C THR A 172 -17.65 4.67 -8.22
N ALA A 173 -17.16 4.74 -9.44
CA ALA A 173 -16.11 5.67 -9.83
C ALA A 173 -16.68 7.09 -9.96
N CYS A 174 -16.16 8.01 -9.16
CA CYS A 174 -16.53 9.43 -9.17
C CYS A 174 -15.38 10.26 -8.60
N SER A 175 -15.25 11.50 -9.07
CA SER A 175 -14.23 12.45 -8.59
C SER A 175 -14.76 13.47 -7.57
N ASP A 176 -16.08 13.45 -7.34
CA ASP A 176 -16.82 14.24 -6.36
C ASP A 176 -17.95 13.37 -5.80
N LEU A 177 -18.08 13.34 -4.47
CA LEU A 177 -19.07 12.53 -3.77
C LEU A 177 -20.49 13.02 -4.01
N ALA A 178 -20.66 14.34 -4.19
CA ALA A 178 -21.97 14.91 -4.51
C ALA A 178 -22.52 14.34 -5.81
N HIS A 179 -21.66 13.96 -6.77
CA HIS A 179 -22.09 13.30 -8.00
C HIS A 179 -22.63 11.89 -7.76
N ALA A 180 -22.06 11.14 -6.83
CA ALA A 180 -22.56 9.82 -6.49
C ALA A 180 -23.92 9.88 -5.78
N GLU A 181 -24.11 10.86 -4.88
CA GLU A 181 -25.35 11.02 -4.11
C GLU A 181 -26.51 11.59 -4.94
N SER A 182 -26.21 12.44 -5.93
CA SER A 182 -27.22 13.06 -6.79
C SER A 182 -27.62 12.22 -8.01
N GLY A 183 -27.03 11.04 -8.21
CA GLY A 183 -27.23 10.24 -9.43
C GLY A 183 -26.72 10.94 -10.69
N SER A 184 -25.68 11.76 -10.55
CA SER A 184 -25.08 12.50 -11.66
C SER A 184 -24.55 11.55 -12.74
N PRO A 185 -24.64 11.92 -14.04
CA PRO A 185 -24.02 11.16 -15.13
C PRO A 185 -22.48 11.08 -15.05
N MET A 186 -21.87 11.76 -14.07
CA MET A 186 -20.44 11.71 -13.78
C MET A 186 -20.06 10.68 -12.71
N ALA A 187 -21.02 9.85 -12.25
CA ALA A 187 -20.79 8.70 -11.38
C ALA A 187 -21.01 7.40 -12.17
N TYR A 188 -20.02 6.51 -12.16
CA TYR A 188 -20.03 5.29 -12.95
C TYR A 188 -20.02 4.06 -12.05
N ARG A 189 -21.09 3.28 -12.06
CA ARG A 189 -21.17 2.02 -11.30
C ARG A 189 -20.36 0.94 -12.02
N LEU A 190 -19.55 0.21 -11.25
CA LEU A 190 -18.73 -0.88 -11.73
C LEU A 190 -19.33 -2.23 -11.26
N PRO A 191 -19.02 -3.35 -11.93
CA PRO A 191 -19.51 -4.65 -11.53
C PRO A 191 -19.11 -5.02 -10.09
N ASP A 192 -20.04 -5.64 -9.36
CA ASP A 192 -19.82 -6.12 -7.99
C ASP A 192 -18.65 -7.10 -7.91
N ARG A 193 -17.91 -7.02 -6.79
CA ARG A 193 -16.79 -7.90 -6.47
C ARG A 193 -17.00 -8.59 -5.13
N ASP A 194 -16.40 -9.77 -4.99
CA ASP A 194 -16.55 -10.58 -3.76
C ASP A 194 -15.66 -10.07 -2.61
N ASP A 195 -14.66 -9.24 -2.92
CA ASP A 195 -13.76 -8.66 -1.93
C ASP A 195 -13.45 -7.18 -2.19
N LEU A 196 -13.16 -6.48 -1.10
CA LEU A 196 -12.92 -5.04 -1.07
C LEU A 196 -11.67 -4.63 -1.86
N THR A 197 -10.63 -5.45 -1.87
CA THR A 197 -9.36 -5.18 -2.59
C THR A 197 -9.56 -5.26 -4.09
N THR A 198 -10.30 -6.25 -4.58
CA THR A 198 -10.64 -6.37 -6.01
C THR A 198 -11.58 -5.24 -6.44
N ALA A 199 -12.56 -4.84 -5.62
CA ALA A 199 -13.40 -3.67 -5.90
C ALA A 199 -12.56 -2.38 -6.04
N CYS A 200 -11.64 -2.18 -5.11
CA CYS A 200 -10.65 -1.10 -5.13
C CYS A 200 -9.80 -1.10 -6.41
N ARG A 201 -9.29 -2.28 -6.82
CA ARG A 201 -8.50 -2.42 -8.04
C ARG A 201 -9.33 -2.15 -9.29
N SER A 202 -10.56 -2.64 -9.36
CA SER A 202 -11.49 -2.34 -10.46
C SER A 202 -11.73 -0.84 -10.61
N LEU A 203 -11.84 -0.14 -9.50
CA LEU A 203 -12.00 1.31 -9.47
C LEU A 203 -10.75 2.03 -10.01
N LEU A 204 -9.54 1.63 -9.64
CA LEU A 204 -8.31 2.20 -10.22
C LEU A 204 -8.16 1.87 -11.70
N ARG A 205 -8.43 0.63 -12.10
CA ARG A 205 -8.40 0.21 -13.52
C ARG A 205 -9.38 0.99 -14.36
N TRP A 206 -10.57 1.31 -13.83
CA TRP A 206 -11.52 2.19 -14.51
C TRP A 206 -10.90 3.55 -14.83
N TRP A 207 -10.24 4.21 -13.86
CA TRP A 207 -9.60 5.51 -14.09
C TRP A 207 -8.48 5.45 -15.12
N GLN A 208 -7.68 4.39 -15.09
CA GLN A 208 -6.64 4.16 -16.07
C GLN A 208 -7.22 4.03 -17.49
N LEU A 209 -8.24 3.18 -17.63
CA LEU A 209 -8.79 2.83 -18.93
C LEU A 209 -9.70 3.93 -19.48
N ARG A 210 -10.35 4.73 -18.64
CA ARG A 210 -11.24 5.84 -19.04
C ARG A 210 -10.60 6.80 -20.03
N HIS A 211 -9.30 7.06 -19.86
CA HIS A 211 -8.51 7.95 -20.72
C HIS A 211 -7.77 7.23 -21.84
N SER A 212 -7.88 5.91 -21.94
CA SER A 212 -7.26 5.12 -22.99
C SER A 212 -7.96 5.33 -24.34
N ALA A 213 -7.18 5.22 -25.42
CA ALA A 213 -7.69 5.29 -26.79
C ALA A 213 -8.71 4.18 -27.10
N ALA A 214 -8.66 3.06 -26.38
CA ALA A 214 -9.57 1.94 -26.51
C ALA A 214 -10.98 2.26 -25.96
N TRP A 215 -11.08 3.07 -24.90
CA TRP A 215 -12.36 3.29 -24.20
C TRP A 215 -13.05 4.60 -24.55
N ARG A 216 -12.32 5.61 -25.08
CA ARG A 216 -12.88 6.84 -25.69
C ARG A 216 -13.99 7.52 -24.86
N SER A 217 -13.89 7.54 -23.53
CA SER A 217 -14.92 8.11 -22.64
C SER A 217 -16.29 7.41 -22.68
N ARG A 218 -16.35 6.14 -23.09
CA ARG A 218 -17.54 5.28 -22.93
C ARG A 218 -17.86 5.06 -21.45
N THR A 219 -19.13 4.85 -21.13
CA THR A 219 -19.59 4.47 -19.78
C THR A 219 -19.48 2.95 -19.57
N PRO A 220 -19.48 2.44 -18.31
CA PRO A 220 -19.41 1.00 -18.06
C PRO A 220 -20.50 0.20 -18.79
N ASP A 221 -21.72 0.74 -18.89
CA ASP A 221 -22.85 0.11 -19.58
C ASP A 221 -22.68 0.01 -21.11
N GLN A 222 -21.68 0.69 -21.67
CA GLN A 222 -21.33 0.68 -23.10
C GLN A 222 -20.14 -0.23 -23.41
N LEU A 223 -19.63 -0.96 -22.41
CA LEU A 223 -18.50 -1.86 -22.56
C LEU A 223 -18.98 -3.30 -22.81
N GLU A 224 -18.28 -3.99 -23.70
CA GLU A 224 -18.52 -5.42 -23.92
C GLU A 224 -18.14 -6.23 -22.66
N PRO A 225 -18.74 -7.41 -22.44
CA PRO A 225 -18.43 -8.25 -21.26
C PRO A 225 -16.93 -8.56 -21.10
N ALA A 226 -16.21 -8.73 -22.21
CA ALA A 226 -14.76 -8.95 -22.20
C ALA A 226 -13.98 -7.69 -21.74
N GLU A 227 -14.46 -6.50 -22.06
CA GLU A 227 -13.87 -5.22 -21.61
C GLU A 227 -14.16 -4.99 -20.12
N LEU A 228 -15.37 -5.33 -19.65
CA LEU A 228 -15.70 -5.32 -18.22
C LEU A 228 -14.86 -6.34 -17.43
N GLY A 229 -14.50 -7.46 -18.05
CA GLY A 229 -13.57 -8.44 -17.47
C GLY A 229 -12.19 -7.85 -17.17
N GLN A 230 -11.71 -6.88 -17.96
CA GLN A 230 -10.41 -6.22 -17.76
C GLN A 230 -10.38 -5.36 -16.49
N LEU A 231 -11.53 -4.93 -15.96
CA LEU A 231 -11.60 -4.23 -14.68
C LEU A 231 -11.25 -5.15 -13.49
N ALA A 232 -11.42 -6.46 -13.64
CA ALA A 232 -11.14 -7.42 -12.56
C ALA A 232 -9.66 -7.80 -12.44
N ALA A 233 -8.88 -7.59 -13.49
CA ALA A 233 -7.49 -8.05 -13.64
C ALA A 233 -6.47 -7.13 -12.94
#